data_AF-W6M993-F1
#
_entry.id   AF-W6M993-F1
#
_cell.length_a   1.000
_cell.length_b   1.000
_cell.length_c   1.000
_cell.angle_alpha   90.00
_cell.angle_beta   90.00
_cell.angle_gamma   90.00
#
_symmetry.space_group_name_H-M   'P 1'
#
loop_
_entity.id
_entity.type
_entity.pdbx_description
1 polymer ?
#
loop_
_entity_poly.entity_id
_entity_poly.type
_entity_poly.pdbx_seq_one_letter_code
_entity_poly.pdbx_strand_id
1 'polypeptide(L)'
;MTGEAIATLEIPQAVLDAAHLTVLDLRRELALALYAQDRRSLGQAHPFAGLTLWEFRQWLATRRIEPHYDIAELRDDLTPLRERGRLS
;
A
#
# COMPACT_ATOMS: atom_id res chain seq x y z
N MET A 1 0.09 -7.18 -23.21
CA MET A 1 -1.02 -6.29 -22.81
C MET A 1 -1.71 -6.89 -21.59
N THR A 2 -1.15 -6.73 -20.39
CA THR A 2 -1.88 -7.02 -19.15
C THR A 2 -2.76 -5.81 -18.88
N GLY A 3 -4.03 -5.88 -19.28
CA GLY A 3 -5.00 -4.88 -18.83
C GLY A 3 -5.07 -4.97 -17.30
N GLU A 4 -4.90 -3.84 -16.61
CA GLU A 4 -5.19 -3.78 -15.18
C GLU A 4 -6.64 -4.21 -14.98
N ALA A 5 -6.82 -5.37 -14.34
CA ALA A 5 -8.15 -5.84 -13.97
C ALA A 5 -8.64 -4.95 -12.82
N ILE A 6 -9.67 -4.16 -13.07
CA ILE A 6 -10.34 -3.38 -12.03
C ILE A 6 -11.35 -4.28 -11.34
N ALA A 7 -11.24 -4.40 -10.02
CA ALA A 7 -12.23 -5.07 -9.18
C ALA A 7 -13.01 -4.02 -8.37
N THR A 8 -14.34 -4.14 -8.33
CA THR A 8 -15.22 -3.28 -7.53
C THR A 8 -15.67 -4.03 -6.28
N LEU A 9 -15.55 -3.37 -5.13
CA LEU A 9 -16.04 -3.87 -3.84
C LEU A 9 -17.18 -2.96 -3.37
N GLU A 10 -18.37 -3.52 -3.23
CA GLU A 10 -19.53 -2.81 -2.69
C GLU A 10 -19.65 -3.05 -1.19
N ILE A 11 -19.79 -1.97 -0.44
CA ILE A 11 -19.89 -2.00 1.02
C ILE A 11 -21.10 -1.18 1.41
N PRO A 12 -22.07 -1.76 2.15
CA PRO A 12 -23.22 -1.00 2.62
C PRO A 12 -22.77 0.16 3.50
N GLN A 13 -23.35 1.35 3.28
CA GLN A 13 -23.00 2.55 4.06
C GLN A 13 -23.20 2.33 5.57
N ALA A 14 -24.21 1.55 5.96
CA ALA A 14 -24.46 1.20 7.36
C ALA A 14 -23.27 0.49 8.05
N VAL A 15 -22.45 -0.26 7.30
CA VAL A 15 -21.23 -0.91 7.85
C VAL A 15 -20.17 0.13 8.14
N LEU A 16 -19.98 1.09 7.22
CA LEU A 16 -19.04 2.20 7.39
C LEU A 16 -19.47 3.08 8.57
N ASP A 17 -20.76 3.40 8.65
CA ASP A 17 -21.32 4.23 9.72
C ASP A 17 -21.18 3.56 11.09
N ALA A 18 -21.51 2.26 11.18
CA ALA A 18 -21.39 1.49 12.42
C ALA A 18 -19.94 1.33 12.89
N ALA A 19 -18.99 1.28 11.96
CA ALA A 19 -17.56 1.24 12.27
C ALA A 19 -16.94 2.64 12.47
N HIS A 20 -17.72 3.71 12.21
CA HIS A 20 -17.22 5.09 12.15
C HIS A 20 -16.03 5.26 11.18
N LEU A 21 -16.08 4.56 10.05
CA LEU A 21 -15.00 4.58 9.04
C LEU A 21 -15.43 5.32 7.78
N THR A 22 -14.52 6.13 7.24
CA THR A 22 -14.64 6.60 5.87
C THR A 22 -14.10 5.56 4.88
N VAL A 23 -14.39 5.71 3.59
CA VAL A 23 -13.77 4.88 2.54
C VAL A 23 -12.24 4.98 2.57
N LEU A 24 -11.71 6.17 2.91
CA LEU A 24 -10.28 6.39 3.04
C LEU A 24 -9.71 5.61 4.23
N ASP A 25 -10.42 5.58 5.35
CA ASP A 25 -10.00 4.81 6.52
C ASP A 25 -10.03 3.32 6.23
N LEU A 26 -11.09 2.83 5.58
CA LEU A 26 -11.15 1.43 5.16
C LEU A 26 -10.00 1.06 4.22
N ARG A 27 -9.65 1.94 3.27
CA ARG A 27 -8.51 1.70 2.37
C ARG A 27 -7.20 1.60 3.14
N ARG A 28 -7.00 2.45 4.16
CA ARG A 28 -5.83 2.38 5.05
C ARG A 28 -5.83 1.08 5.86
N GLU A 29 -6.97 0.69 6.44
CA GLU A 29 -7.10 -0.58 7.17
C GLU A 29 -6.75 -1.77 6.28
N LEU A 30 -7.23 -1.79 5.04
CA LEU A 30 -6.94 -2.85 4.09
C LEU A 30 -5.44 -2.89 3.74
N ALA A 31 -4.81 -1.72 3.55
CA ALA A 31 -3.38 -1.63 3.30
C ALA A 31 -2.56 -2.22 4.46
N LEU A 32 -2.91 -1.86 5.69
CA LEU A 32 -2.25 -2.34 6.91
C LEU A 32 -2.47 -3.84 7.11
N ALA A 33 -3.69 -4.33 6.89
CA ALA A 33 -4.02 -5.76 7.00
C ALA A 33 -3.27 -6.60 5.96
N LEU A 34 -3.14 -6.13 4.72
CA LEU A 34 -2.38 -6.82 3.67
C LEU A 34 -0.87 -6.83 3.95
N TYR A 35 -0.34 -5.74 4.50
CA TYR A 35 1.06 -5.67 4.94
C TYR A 35 1.33 -6.63 6.11
N ALA A 36 0.50 -6.61 7.16
CA ALA A 36 0.66 -7.46 8.34
C ALA A 36 0.53 -8.97 8.04
N GLN A 37 -0.03 -9.34 6.88
CA GLN A 37 -0.13 -10.72 6.41
C GLN A 37 0.97 -11.09 5.40
N ASP A 38 1.99 -10.25 5.23
CA ASP A 38 3.06 -10.39 4.23
C ASP A 38 2.54 -10.57 2.78
N ARG A 39 1.33 -10.06 2.48
CA ARG A 39 0.72 -10.14 1.15
C ARG A 39 1.14 -8.97 0.24
N ARG A 40 1.58 -7.87 0.83
CA ARG A 40 2.05 -6.66 0.15
C ARG A 40 3.31 -6.15 0.84
N SER A 41 4.32 -5.76 0.05
CA SER A 41 5.48 -5.05 0.59
C SER A 41 5.09 -3.65 1.06
N LEU A 42 5.89 -3.05 1.94
CA LEU A 42 5.60 -1.71 2.46
C LEU A 42 5.60 -0.65 1.34
N GLY A 43 6.48 -0.77 0.34
CA GLY A 43 6.51 0.02 -0.90
C GLY A 43 5.24 -0.07 -1.75
N GLN A 44 4.49 -1.18 -1.68
CA GLN A 44 3.19 -1.34 -2.35
C GLN A 44 2.02 -0.92 -1.46
N ALA A 45 2.14 -1.06 -0.14
CA ALA A 45 1.07 -0.81 0.81
C ALA A 45 0.87 0.68 1.13
N HIS A 46 1.95 1.46 1.28
CA HIS A 46 1.84 2.90 1.58
C HIS A 46 1.11 3.72 0.50
N PRO A 47 1.37 3.55 -0.83
CA PRO A 47 0.65 4.32 -1.84
C PRO A 47 -0.82 3.88 -1.91
N PHE A 48 -1.11 2.60 -1.67
CA PHE A 48 -2.48 2.09 -1.60
C PHE A 48 -3.26 2.72 -0.43
N ALA A 49 -2.62 2.92 0.72
CA ALA A 49 -3.21 3.65 1.85
C ALA A 49 -3.44 5.15 1.56
N GLY A 50 -2.80 5.70 0.53
CA GLY A 50 -2.72 7.14 0.29
C GLY A 50 -1.93 7.88 1.37
N LEU A 51 -0.91 7.21 1.91
CA LEU A 51 -0.03 7.75 2.94
C LEU A 51 1.40 7.81 2.40
N THR A 52 2.17 8.75 2.92
CA THR A 52 3.62 8.73 2.76
C THR A 52 4.19 7.49 3.48
N LEU A 53 5.38 7.05 3.06
CA LEU A 53 6.09 5.95 3.71
C LEU A 53 6.27 6.19 5.23
N TRP A 54 6.56 7.43 5.62
CA TRP A 54 6.76 7.79 7.02
C TRP A 54 5.45 7.71 7.83
N GLU A 55 4.35 8.25 7.30
CA GLU A 55 3.03 8.15 7.94
C GLU A 55 2.62 6.69 8.08
N PHE A 56 2.80 5.87 7.05
CA PHE A 56 2.46 4.46 7.11
C PHE A 56 3.24 3.73 8.21
N ARG A 57 4.53 4.02 8.38
CA ARG A 57 5.34 3.50 9.49
C ARG A 57 4.82 3.92 10.87
N GLN A 58 4.34 5.16 11.02
CA GLN A 58 3.70 5.61 12.27
C GLN A 58 2.41 4.83 12.57
N TRP A 59 1.61 4.53 11.54
CA TRP A 59 0.40 3.72 11.68
C TRP A 59 0.69 2.27 12.08
N LEU A 60 1.73 1.66 11.50
CA LEU A 60 2.21 0.33 11.89
C LEU A 60 2.63 0.30 13.37
N ALA A 61 3.40 1.31 13.80
CA ALA A 61 3.85 1.44 15.17
C ALA A 61 2.68 1.59 16.16
N THR A 62 1.68 2.40 15.82
CA THR A 62 0.45 2.55 16.62
C THR A 62 -0.27 1.22 16.81
N ARG A 63 -0.26 0.35 15.79
CA ARG A 63 -0.92 -0.97 15.83
C ARG A 63 -0.04 -2.10 16.36
N ARG A 64 1.19 -1.80 16.80
CA ARG A 64 2.20 -2.79 17.21
C ARG A 64 2.43 -3.87 16.15
N ILE A 65 2.29 -3.50 14.88
CA ILE A 65 2.68 -4.37 13.78
C ILE A 65 4.20 -4.23 13.70
N GLU A 66 4.91 -5.32 13.98
CA GLU A 66 6.37 -5.32 13.91
C GLU A 66 6.79 -4.88 12.50
N PRO A 67 7.71 -3.90 12.37
CA PRO A 67 8.26 -3.59 11.07
C PRO A 67 8.99 -4.84 10.59
N HIS A 68 8.36 -5.57 9.66
CA HIS A 68 9.07 -6.54 8.84
C HIS A 68 10.00 -5.69 7.96
N TYR A 69 11.18 -5.38 8.49
CA TYR A 69 12.28 -4.77 7.74
C TYR A 69 12.82 -5.84 6.80
N ASP A 70 12.00 -6.26 5.84
CA ASP A 70 12.46 -7.17 4.83
C ASP A 70 13.35 -6.36 3.90
N ILE A 71 14.60 -6.79 3.81
CA ILE A 71 15.68 -6.20 3.00
C ILE A 71 15.26 -6.12 1.51
N ALA A 72 14.14 -6.75 1.14
CA ALA A 72 13.46 -6.65 -0.15
C ALA A 72 12.95 -5.24 -0.53
N GLU A 73 12.82 -4.30 0.41
CA GLU A 73 12.30 -2.94 0.13
C GLU A 73 13.28 -1.99 -0.59
N LEU A 74 14.52 -2.40 -0.85
CA LEU A 74 15.46 -1.58 -1.63
C LEU A 74 15.27 -1.75 -3.15
N ARG A 75 14.22 -2.44 -3.62
CA ARG A 75 14.17 -2.94 -5.00
C ARG A 75 12.91 -2.61 -5.79
N ASP A 76 12.31 -1.44 -5.55
CA ASP A 76 11.32 -0.87 -6.47
C ASP A 76 11.62 0.58 -6.93
N ASP A 77 12.81 1.11 -6.58
CA ASP A 77 13.23 2.47 -6.98
C ASP A 77 14.44 2.49 -7.93
N LEU A 78 14.66 1.39 -8.66
CA LEU A 78 15.47 1.39 -9.87
C LEU A 78 14.57 1.04 -11.04
N THR A 79 13.68 1.96 -11.41
CA THR A 79 13.39 2.12 -12.85
C THR A 79 14.71 2.59 -13.45
N PRO A 80 15.49 1.77 -14.17
CA PRO A 80 16.63 2.32 -14.85
C PRO A 80 16.06 3.25 -15.91
N LEU A 81 16.40 4.54 -15.80
CA LEU A 81 16.39 5.50 -16.90
C LEU A 81 17.23 4.91 -18.05
N ARG A 82 16.66 3.98 -18.82
CA ARG A 82 17.27 3.33 -19.98
C ARG A 82 16.76 3.93 -21.28
N GLU A 83 16.52 5.25 -21.27
CA GLU A 83 16.33 6.06 -22.47
C GLU A 83 17.30 7.25 -22.50
N ARG A 84 18.55 7.05 -22.08
CA ARG A 84 19.66 7.93 -22.46
C ARG A 84 20.87 7.10 -22.83
N GLY A 85 20.84 6.61 -24.07
CA GLY A 85 21.89 5.76 -24.62
C GLY A 85 21.69 5.45 -26.10
N ARG A 86 21.25 6.41 -26.91
CA ARG A 86 21.55 6.39 -28.35
C ARG A 86 22.82 7.21 -28.58
N LEU A 87 23.95 6.56 -28.33
CA LEU A 87 25.16 6.80 -29.09
C LEU A 87 25.11 5.83 -30.27
N SER A 88 24.86 6.35 -31.46
CA SER A 88 25.24 5.79 -32.76
C SER A 88 25.45 6.97 -33.69
#